data_AF-A0A4R0XI30-F1
#
_entry.id   AF-A0A4R0XI30-F1
#
_cell.length_a   1.000
_cell.length_b   1.000
_cell.length_c   1.000
_cell.angle_alpha   90.00
_cell.angle_beta   90.00
_cell.angle_gamma   90.00
#
_symmetry.space_group_name_H-M   'P 1'
#
loop_
_entity.id
_entity.type
_entity.pdbx_description
1 polymer ?
#
loop_
_entity_poly.entity_id
_entity_poly.type
_entity_poly.pdbx_seq_one_letter_code
_entity_poly.pdbx_strand_id
1 'polypeptide(L)'
;LYYKLEPLELVYKNIDISYDFEEYKNTTIIKPLLKLQAHDSLGGCNTDTTNDDIVAKLKQVHRRIVSIIDLITYKIIQLEEQHESANTINIINQAPFEHKLIKTMTIYSKNSEMNIENDFIKIITLESKSIGFNEDVYELKVLLITKKIRAFSRSIANLDDIEQKKWNLSTGEKIVLNDKYIIINSGKIIKKIFF
;
A
#
# COMPACT_ATOMS: atom_id res chain seq x y z
N LEU A 1 -10.87 -8.72 -4.29
CA LEU A 1 -11.23 -9.80 -3.34
C LEU A 1 -10.01 -10.70 -3.12
N TYR A 2 -9.77 -11.68 -3.99
CA TYR A 2 -8.75 -12.73 -3.85
C TYR A 2 -7.29 -12.24 -3.69
N TYR A 3 -6.87 -11.20 -4.40
CA TYR A 3 -5.47 -10.75 -4.33
C TYR A 3 -5.14 -9.75 -3.22
N LYS A 4 -6.15 -9.24 -2.50
CA LYS A 4 -5.95 -8.17 -1.52
C LYS A 4 -6.64 -8.45 -0.20
N LEU A 5 -7.96 -8.64 -0.24
CA LEU A 5 -8.77 -8.76 0.96
C LEU A 5 -8.51 -10.09 1.68
N GLU A 6 -8.61 -11.23 0.99
CA GLU A 6 -8.41 -12.54 1.61
C GLU A 6 -7.00 -12.75 2.19
N PRO A 7 -5.89 -12.39 1.49
CA PRO A 7 -4.56 -12.43 2.07
C PRO A 7 -4.42 -11.54 3.31
N LEU A 8 -5.05 -10.37 3.30
CA LEU A 8 -5.02 -9.44 4.42
C LEU A 8 -5.82 -9.97 5.62
N GLU A 9 -6.99 -10.59 5.38
CA GLU A 9 -7.77 -11.30 6.40
C GLU A 9 -6.96 -12.43 7.02
N LEU A 10 -6.22 -13.21 6.21
CA LEU A 10 -5.35 -14.27 6.70
C LEU A 10 -4.23 -13.72 7.60
N VAL A 11 -3.56 -12.65 7.16
CA VAL A 11 -2.52 -11.97 7.95
C VAL A 11 -3.10 -11.47 9.27
N TYR A 12 -4.29 -10.88 9.25
CA TYR A 12 -4.93 -10.36 10.45
C TYR A 12 -5.40 -11.44 11.41
N LYS A 13 -5.95 -12.55 10.90
CA LYS A 13 -6.38 -13.69 11.72
C LYS A 13 -5.23 -14.35 12.50
N ASN A 14 -4.01 -14.26 11.98
CA ASN A 14 -2.81 -14.69 12.71
C ASN A 14 -2.49 -13.80 13.92
N ILE A 15 -3.02 -12.57 13.96
CA ILE A 15 -2.85 -11.61 15.05
C ILE A 15 -4.04 -11.66 16.02
N ASP A 16 -5.26 -11.69 15.48
CA ASP A 16 -6.50 -11.76 16.26
C ASP A 16 -7.43 -12.86 15.71
N ILE A 17 -7.51 -13.97 16.46
CA ILE A 17 -8.28 -15.16 16.10
C ILE A 17 -9.80 -14.90 16.22
N SER A 18 -10.22 -13.87 16.96
CA SER A 18 -11.64 -13.54 17.17
C SER A 18 -12.31 -12.90 15.95
N TYR A 19 -11.51 -12.52 14.93
CA TYR A 19 -12.01 -11.86 13.73
C TYR A 19 -12.62 -12.86 12.74
N ASP A 20 -13.95 -12.85 12.62
CA ASP A 20 -14.69 -13.62 11.62
C ASP A 20 -15.61 -12.71 10.80
N PHE A 21 -15.24 -12.47 9.54
CA PHE A 21 -16.06 -11.75 8.56
C PHE A 21 -16.66 -12.69 7.52
N GLU A 22 -16.56 -14.01 7.68
CA GLU A 22 -16.97 -14.96 6.64
C GLU A 22 -18.45 -14.81 6.28
N GLU A 23 -19.33 -14.73 7.28
CA GLU A 23 -20.76 -14.54 7.00
C GLU A 23 -21.03 -13.21 6.28
N TYR A 24 -20.44 -12.10 6.75
CA TYR A 24 -20.59 -10.79 6.13
C TYR A 24 -20.04 -10.76 4.70
N LYS A 25 -18.82 -11.28 4.49
CA LYS A 25 -18.15 -11.37 3.19
C LYS A 25 -18.97 -12.23 2.22
N ASN A 26 -19.44 -13.39 2.68
CA ASN A 26 -20.27 -14.27 1.87
C ASN A 26 -21.58 -13.62 1.45
N THR A 27 -22.29 -12.99 2.39
CA THR A 27 -23.62 -12.41 2.12
C THR A 27 -23.58 -11.08 1.38
N THR A 28 -22.58 -10.24 1.62
CA THR A 28 -22.53 -8.86 1.11
C THR A 28 -21.54 -8.63 -0.02
N ILE A 29 -20.58 -9.54 -0.24
CA ILE A 29 -19.56 -9.42 -1.29
C ILE A 29 -19.69 -10.57 -2.28
N ILE A 30 -19.49 -11.81 -1.83
CA ILE A 30 -19.39 -12.98 -2.72
C ILE A 30 -20.72 -13.28 -3.41
N LYS A 31 -21.81 -13.47 -2.64
CA LYS A 31 -23.14 -13.76 -3.21
C LYS A 31 -23.60 -12.67 -4.20
N PRO A 32 -23.49 -11.36 -3.89
CA PRO A 32 -23.83 -10.31 -4.85
C PRO A 32 -22.94 -10.33 -6.09
N LEU A 33 -21.63 -10.56 -5.95
CA LEU A 33 -20.71 -10.59 -7.07
C LEU A 33 -21.00 -11.77 -8.02
N LEU A 34 -21.24 -12.96 -7.48
CA LEU A 34 -21.57 -14.16 -8.27
C LEU A 34 -22.86 -13.97 -9.08
N LYS A 35 -23.86 -13.28 -8.54
CA LYS A 35 -25.10 -12.96 -9.28
C LYS A 35 -24.85 -12.10 -10.53
N LEU A 36 -23.78 -11.31 -10.54
CA LEU A 36 -23.41 -10.45 -11.67
C LEU A 36 -22.57 -11.19 -12.72
N GLN A 37 -22.17 -12.44 -12.44
CA GLN A 37 -21.41 -13.29 -13.37
C GLN A 37 -22.29 -14.23 -14.20
N ALA A 38 -23.62 -14.07 -14.14
CA ALA A 38 -24.49 -14.72 -15.12
C ALA A 38 -24.08 -14.33 -16.54
N HIS A 39 -24.20 -15.25 -17.50
CA HIS A 39 -23.69 -15.04 -18.85
C HIS A 39 -24.29 -13.80 -19.54
N ASP A 40 -25.57 -13.51 -19.33
CA ASP A 40 -26.22 -12.30 -19.87
C ASP A 40 -25.65 -11.03 -19.23
N SER A 41 -25.45 -11.03 -17.90
CA SER A 41 -24.83 -9.93 -17.15
C SER A 41 -23.40 -9.66 -17.61
N LEU A 42 -22.57 -10.70 -17.62
CA LEU A 42 -21.14 -10.59 -17.95
C LEU A 42 -20.91 -10.36 -19.45
N GLY A 43 -21.75 -10.97 -20.28
CA GLY A 43 -21.75 -10.81 -21.74
C GLY A 43 -22.34 -9.48 -22.21
N GLY A 44 -22.91 -8.68 -21.31
CA GLY A 44 -23.54 -7.40 -21.64
C GLY A 44 -24.79 -7.54 -22.51
N CYS A 45 -25.38 -8.73 -22.58
CA CYS A 45 -26.56 -9.04 -23.38
C CYS A 45 -27.87 -8.68 -22.65
N ASN A 46 -27.88 -7.56 -21.92
CA ASN A 46 -29.08 -7.04 -21.24
C ASN A 46 -29.46 -5.67 -21.78
N THR A 47 -30.65 -5.20 -21.39
CA THR A 47 -31.08 -3.81 -21.61
C THR A 47 -30.16 -2.82 -20.90
N ASP A 48 -30.09 -1.59 -21.41
CA ASP A 48 -29.29 -0.50 -20.81
C ASP A 48 -29.62 -0.30 -19.32
N THR A 49 -30.90 -0.33 -18.97
CA THR A 49 -31.38 -0.25 -17.59
C THR A 49 -30.82 -1.36 -16.70
N THR A 50 -30.72 -2.59 -17.21
CA THR A 50 -30.17 -3.72 -16.47
C THR A 50 -28.64 -3.60 -16.34
N ASN A 51 -27.97 -3.09 -17.37
CA ASN A 51 -26.53 -2.85 -17.34
C ASN A 51 -26.16 -1.75 -16.32
N ASP A 52 -26.96 -0.69 -16.23
CA ASP A 52 -26.78 0.35 -15.20
C ASP A 52 -26.90 -0.22 -13.78
N ASP A 53 -27.89 -1.09 -13.54
CA ASP A 53 -28.07 -1.78 -12.26
C ASP A 53 -26.89 -2.70 -11.92
N ILE A 54 -26.33 -3.41 -12.91
CA ILE A 54 -25.13 -4.24 -12.76
C ILE A 54 -23.95 -3.37 -12.34
N VAL A 55 -23.72 -2.24 -13.03
CA VAL A 55 -22.63 -1.31 -12.72
C VAL A 55 -22.78 -0.73 -11.30
N ALA A 56 -24.00 -0.36 -10.91
CA ALA A 56 -24.28 0.15 -9.56
C ALA A 56 -23.95 -0.89 -8.48
N LYS A 57 -24.34 -2.16 -8.69
CA LYS A 57 -24.01 -3.26 -7.78
C LYS A 57 -22.51 -3.55 -7.73
N LEU A 58 -21.80 -3.54 -8.86
CA LEU A 58 -20.35 -3.70 -8.88
C LEU A 58 -19.65 -2.60 -8.07
N LYS A 59 -20.09 -1.34 -8.21
CA LYS A 59 -19.58 -0.22 -7.40
C LYS A 59 -19.86 -0.43 -5.91
N GLN A 60 -21.04 -0.91 -5.55
CA GLN A 60 -21.39 -1.21 -4.15
C GLN A 60 -20.50 -2.30 -3.55
N VAL A 61 -20.30 -3.42 -4.26
CA VAL A 61 -19.41 -4.51 -3.83
C VAL A 61 -17.98 -4.02 -3.71
N HIS A 62 -17.50 -3.22 -4.67
CA HIS A 62 -16.17 -2.64 -4.63
C HIS A 62 -15.96 -1.77 -3.40
N ARG A 63 -16.92 -0.88 -3.07
CA ARG A 63 -16.87 -0.05 -1.87
C ARG A 63 -16.79 -0.89 -0.59
N ARG A 64 -17.61 -1.95 -0.49
CA ARG A 64 -17.55 -2.88 0.66
C ARG A 64 -16.17 -3.51 0.83
N ILE A 65 -15.57 -3.98 -0.26
CA ILE A 65 -14.21 -4.55 -0.23
C ILE A 65 -13.19 -3.53 0.27
N VAL A 66 -13.23 -2.30 -0.25
CA VAL A 66 -12.31 -1.23 0.17
C VAL A 66 -12.50 -0.91 1.66
N SER A 67 -13.73 -0.76 2.13
CA SER A 67 -14.01 -0.48 3.55
C SER A 67 -13.51 -1.58 4.49
N ILE A 68 -13.62 -2.86 4.12
CA ILE A 68 -13.06 -3.94 4.95
C ILE A 68 -11.53 -3.89 4.94
N ILE A 69 -10.90 -3.64 3.79
CA ILE A 69 -9.43 -3.50 3.71
C ILE A 69 -8.96 -2.37 4.64
N ASP A 70 -9.63 -1.22 4.61
CA ASP A 70 -9.30 -0.08 5.47
C ASP A 70 -9.49 -0.42 6.95
N LEU A 71 -10.60 -1.08 7.30
CA LEU A 71 -10.88 -1.51 8.67
C LEU A 71 -9.85 -2.50 9.19
N ILE A 72 -9.49 -3.53 8.41
CA ILE A 72 -8.45 -4.49 8.80
C ILE A 72 -7.11 -3.78 8.96
N THR A 73 -6.75 -2.93 8.00
CA THR A 73 -5.49 -2.16 8.05
C THR A 73 -5.42 -1.28 9.29
N TYR A 74 -6.51 -0.58 9.61
CA TYR A 74 -6.61 0.23 10.81
C TYR A 74 -6.45 -0.60 12.10
N LYS A 75 -7.13 -1.75 12.19
CA LYS A 75 -6.98 -2.64 13.36
C LYS A 75 -5.56 -3.19 13.49
N ILE A 76 -4.91 -3.54 12.38
CA ILE A 76 -3.50 -3.98 12.35
C ILE A 76 -2.59 -2.88 12.94
N ILE A 77 -2.83 -1.63 12.57
CA ILE A 77 -2.08 -0.47 13.09
C ILE A 77 -2.40 -0.22 14.56
N GLN A 78 -3.66 -0.25 14.99
CA GLN A 78 -4.03 0.00 16.40
C GLN A 78 -3.44 -1.02 17.37
N LEU A 79 -3.32 -2.29 16.95
CA LEU A 79 -2.64 -3.30 17.76
C LEU A 79 -1.15 -2.95 17.99
N GLU A 80 -0.56 -2.10 17.16
CA GLU A 80 0.79 -1.57 17.37
C GLU A 80 0.85 -0.27 18.16
N GLU A 81 -0.23 0.51 18.26
CA GLU A 81 -0.23 1.69 19.14
C GLU A 81 -0.04 1.28 20.61
N GLN A 82 -0.23 0.00 20.96
CA GLN A 82 0.18 -0.59 22.24
C GLN A 82 1.72 -0.75 22.38
N HIS A 83 2.48 -0.50 21.32
CA HIS A 83 3.94 -0.54 21.23
C HIS A 83 4.51 0.85 20.84
N GLU A 84 4.36 1.85 21.72
CA GLU A 84 5.17 3.09 21.92
C GLU A 84 5.97 3.76 20.76
N SER A 85 5.69 3.51 19.48
CA SER A 85 6.50 4.00 18.36
C SER A 85 5.66 4.86 17.41
N ALA A 86 5.80 6.17 17.59
CA ALA A 86 5.03 7.18 16.85
C ALA A 86 5.42 7.28 15.35
N ASN A 87 6.52 6.64 14.94
CA ASN A 87 7.07 6.75 13.59
C ASN A 87 7.36 5.38 12.96
N THR A 88 6.32 4.57 12.69
CA THR A 88 6.47 3.27 12.04
C THR A 88 5.92 3.24 10.61
N ILE A 89 6.54 2.44 9.75
CA ILE A 89 5.98 2.08 8.44
C ILE A 89 5.59 0.60 8.47
N ASN A 90 4.30 0.36 8.23
CA ASN A 90 3.73 -0.96 8.05
C ASN A 90 3.81 -1.41 6.60
N ILE A 91 4.44 -2.56 6.37
CA ILE A 91 4.57 -3.16 5.06
C ILE A 91 3.90 -4.54 5.10
N ILE A 92 2.84 -4.69 4.32
CA ILE A 92 2.08 -5.94 4.23
C ILE A 92 2.25 -6.51 2.82
N ASN A 93 2.84 -7.69 2.72
CA ASN A 93 2.87 -8.45 1.47
C ASN A 93 1.67 -9.38 1.40
N GLN A 94 0.71 -9.01 0.54
CA GLN A 94 -0.50 -9.79 0.26
C GLN A 94 -0.27 -10.91 -0.78
N ALA A 95 0.92 -10.99 -1.38
CA ALA A 95 1.21 -11.97 -2.42
C ALA A 95 1.64 -13.34 -1.84
N PRO A 96 1.34 -14.45 -2.55
CA PRO A 96 1.80 -15.79 -2.19
C PRO A 96 3.30 -16.04 -2.48
N PHE A 97 4.04 -15.02 -2.89
CA PHE A 97 5.45 -15.09 -3.19
C PHE A 97 6.20 -13.92 -2.55
N GLU A 98 7.50 -14.14 -2.36
CA GLU A 98 8.41 -13.10 -1.90
C GLU A 98 8.44 -11.95 -2.92
N HIS A 99 8.25 -10.73 -2.45
CA HIS A 99 8.12 -9.58 -3.33
C HIS A 99 8.99 -8.41 -2.86
N LYS A 100 9.59 -7.72 -3.82
CA LYS A 100 10.32 -6.46 -3.62
C LYS A 100 9.42 -5.33 -4.09
N LEU A 101 9.07 -4.42 -3.19
CA LEU A 101 8.22 -3.28 -3.51
C LEU A 101 9.07 -2.04 -3.79
N ILE A 102 8.77 -1.36 -4.90
CA ILE A 102 9.28 -0.03 -5.19
C ILE A 102 8.10 0.89 -5.49
N LYS A 103 7.86 1.85 -4.59
CA LYS A 103 6.68 2.71 -4.63
C LYS A 103 7.03 4.13 -4.20
N THR A 104 6.39 5.11 -4.84
CA THR A 104 6.44 6.51 -4.42
C THR A 104 5.28 6.80 -3.49
N MET A 105 5.52 7.56 -2.43
CA MET A 105 4.48 8.01 -1.51
C MET A 105 4.78 9.40 -0.96
N THR A 106 3.77 10.05 -0.40
CA THR A 106 3.90 11.34 0.28
C THR A 106 3.99 11.08 1.78
N ILE A 107 4.97 11.68 2.44
CA ILE A 107 5.15 11.65 3.89
C ILE A 107 5.24 13.10 4.38
N TYR A 108 4.66 13.37 5.54
CA TYR A 108 4.75 14.65 6.22
C TYR A 108 5.81 14.55 7.32
N SER A 109 6.79 15.45 7.31
CA SER A 109 7.91 15.43 8.25
C SER A 109 8.25 16.81 8.75
N LYS A 110 8.87 16.89 9.93
CA LYS A 110 9.52 18.10 10.43
C LYS A 110 10.87 18.37 9.75
N ASN A 111 11.43 17.35 9.09
CA ASN A 111 12.69 17.47 8.37
C ASN A 111 12.42 17.76 6.90
N SER A 112 13.24 18.62 6.30
CA SER A 112 13.18 18.92 4.87
C SER A 112 13.63 17.75 3.99
N GLU A 113 14.32 16.77 4.56
CA GLU A 113 14.75 15.54 3.91
C GLU A 113 14.67 14.34 4.86
N MET A 114 14.38 13.18 4.29
CA MET A 114 14.32 11.90 4.98
C MET A 114 14.93 10.83 4.09
N ASN A 115 16.20 10.52 4.35
CA ASN A 115 16.97 9.48 3.68
C ASN A 115 17.37 8.42 4.71
N ILE A 116 16.70 7.28 4.63
CA ILE A 116 16.69 6.25 5.68
C ILE A 116 16.95 4.91 5.02
N GLU A 117 17.84 4.11 5.59
CA GLU A 117 18.11 2.75 5.12
C GLU A 117 18.33 1.83 6.32
N ASN A 118 17.58 0.73 6.37
CA ASN A 118 17.79 -0.34 7.34
C ASN A 118 17.76 -1.71 6.63
N ASP A 119 17.71 -2.78 7.41
CA ASP A 119 17.73 -4.14 6.87
C ASP A 119 16.50 -4.51 6.03
N PHE A 120 15.40 -3.76 6.15
CA PHE A 120 14.11 -4.08 5.52
C PHE A 120 13.67 -3.05 4.49
N ILE A 121 14.03 -1.78 4.67
CA ILE A 121 13.54 -0.66 3.88
C ILE A 121 14.62 0.34 3.56
N LYS A 122 14.43 1.01 2.44
CA LYS A 122 15.15 2.21 2.04
C LYS A 122 14.15 3.27 1.61
N ILE A 123 14.25 4.44 2.21
CA ILE A 123 13.45 5.63 1.90
C ILE A 123 14.41 6.69 1.40
N ILE A 124 14.07 7.28 0.25
CA ILE A 124 14.85 8.33 -0.38
C ILE A 124 13.92 9.49 -0.66
N THR A 125 14.26 10.68 -0.20
CA THR A 125 13.50 11.89 -0.55
C THR A 125 13.77 12.27 -2.01
N LEU A 126 12.70 12.53 -2.75
CA LEU A 126 12.75 12.90 -4.16
C LEU A 126 12.44 14.39 -4.35
N GLU A 127 11.37 14.87 -3.71
CA GLU A 127 10.94 16.25 -3.73
C GLU A 127 10.54 16.64 -2.30
N SER A 128 10.82 17.89 -1.93
CA SER A 128 10.46 18.46 -0.63
C SER A 128 9.81 19.82 -0.82
N LYS A 129 8.71 20.05 -0.13
CA LYS A 129 7.96 21.30 -0.17
C LYS A 129 7.57 21.71 1.25
N SER A 130 8.00 22.89 1.68
CA SER A 130 7.49 23.48 2.93
C SER A 130 6.00 23.83 2.77
N ILE A 131 5.19 23.43 3.74
CA ILE A 131 3.72 23.58 3.72
C ILE A 131 3.17 24.26 4.98
N GLY A 132 4.03 24.84 5.82
CA GLY A 132 3.64 25.57 7.02
C GLY A 132 3.83 27.09 6.89
N PHE A 133 2.93 27.87 7.50
CA PHE A 133 3.13 29.31 7.71
C PHE A 133 3.96 29.61 8.98
N ASN A 134 3.93 28.71 9.99
CA ASN A 134 4.54 28.93 11.32
C ASN A 134 5.32 27.71 11.89
N GLU A 135 5.31 26.55 11.23
CA GLU A 135 6.07 25.37 11.65
C GLU A 135 6.83 24.78 10.46
N ASP A 136 8.02 24.24 10.73
CA ASP A 136 8.91 23.55 9.79
C ASP A 136 8.32 22.20 9.32
N VAL A 137 7.10 22.21 8.77
CA VAL A 137 6.47 21.00 8.21
C VAL A 137 6.72 20.96 6.71
N TYR A 138 7.26 19.83 6.26
CA TYR A 138 7.58 19.55 4.88
C TYR A 138 6.71 18.40 4.37
N GLU A 139 6.12 18.61 3.20
CA GLU A 139 5.58 17.56 2.36
C GLU A 139 6.73 16.94 1.56
N LEU A 140 7.06 15.69 1.88
CA LEU A 140 8.13 14.94 1.23
C LEU A 140 7.51 13.92 0.28
N LYS A 141 7.89 13.98 -0.98
CA LYS A 141 7.67 12.88 -1.91
C LYS A 141 8.86 11.95 -1.82
N VAL A 142 8.62 10.71 -1.41
CA VAL A 142 9.69 9.75 -1.15
C VAL A 142 9.57 8.53 -2.05
N LEU A 143 10.71 7.92 -2.37
CA LEU A 143 10.82 6.59 -2.94
C LEU A 143 11.02 5.58 -1.80
N LEU A 144 10.03 4.73 -1.57
CA LEU A 144 10.13 3.57 -0.69
C LEU A 144 10.57 2.36 -1.51
N ILE A 145 11.64 1.73 -1.07
CA ILE A 145 12.18 0.48 -1.60
C ILE A 145 12.22 -0.50 -0.44
N THR A 146 11.51 -1.61 -0.55
CA THR A 146 11.63 -2.68 0.43
C THR A 146 12.73 -3.63 -0.02
N LYS A 147 13.43 -4.26 0.93
CA LYS A 147 14.11 -5.52 0.64
C LYS A 147 13.06 -6.61 0.43
N LYS A 148 13.50 -7.84 0.18
CA LYS A 148 12.62 -8.98 -0.05
C LYS A 148 11.65 -9.17 1.14
N ILE A 149 10.35 -9.05 0.90
CA ILE A 149 9.30 -9.28 1.90
C ILE A 149 8.75 -10.69 1.70
N ARG A 150 8.66 -11.49 2.77
CA ARG A 150 8.13 -12.86 2.71
C ARG A 150 6.68 -12.89 2.21
N ALA A 151 6.26 -14.03 1.66
CA ALA A 151 4.88 -14.23 1.24
C ALA A 151 3.92 -14.14 2.43
N PHE A 152 2.73 -13.55 2.22
CA PHE A 152 1.69 -13.40 3.25
C PHE A 152 2.21 -12.93 4.62
N SER A 153 3.11 -11.94 4.60
CA SER A 153 3.77 -11.46 5.81
C SER A 153 3.56 -9.98 6.04
N ARG A 154 3.65 -9.61 7.31
CA ARG A 154 3.80 -8.23 7.76
C ARG A 154 5.24 -7.97 8.17
N SER A 155 5.73 -6.78 7.87
CA SER A 155 7.01 -6.25 8.36
C SER A 155 6.81 -4.81 8.82
N ILE A 156 7.49 -4.46 9.90
CA ILE A 156 7.37 -3.16 10.56
C ILE A 156 8.76 -2.56 10.55
N ALA A 157 8.86 -1.32 10.11
CA ALA A 157 10.09 -0.55 10.20
C ALA A 157 9.86 0.64 11.15
N ASN A 158 10.51 0.62 12.31
CA ASN A 158 10.61 1.78 13.17
C ASN A 158 11.59 2.78 12.54
N LEU A 159 11.15 4.02 12.36
CA LEU A 159 11.93 5.09 11.76
C LEU A 159 12.80 5.83 12.80
N ASP A 160 12.51 5.67 14.09
CA ASP A 160 13.25 6.30 15.19
C ASP A 160 14.61 5.63 15.47
N ASP A 161 14.77 4.35 15.08
CA ASP A 161 15.99 3.56 15.29
C ASP A 161 17.05 3.72 14.18
N ILE A 162 16.94 4.74 13.33
CA ILE A 162 17.70 4.79 12.07
C ILE A 162 18.69 5.94 12.02
N GLU A 163 19.96 5.61 11.72
CA GLU A 163 21.00 6.56 11.37
C GLU A 163 20.59 7.38 10.14
N GLN A 164 20.43 8.70 10.31
CA GLN A 164 20.29 9.61 9.19
C GLN A 164 21.57 9.59 8.35
N LYS A 165 21.45 9.11 7.11
CA LYS A 165 22.53 9.22 6.13
C LYS A 165 22.22 10.40 5.21
N LYS A 166 23.18 11.31 5.02
CA LYS A 166 23.09 12.29 3.94
C LYS A 166 23.34 11.57 2.62
N TRP A 167 22.32 11.49 1.79
CA TRP A 167 22.43 11.00 0.42
C TRP A 167 22.36 12.20 -0.51
N ASN A 168 23.49 12.59 -1.09
CA ASN A 168 23.53 13.61 -2.12
C ASN A 168 23.15 12.95 -3.45
N LEU A 169 21.85 12.88 -3.75
CA LEU A 169 21.41 12.37 -5.05
C LEU A 169 21.76 13.38 -6.15
N SER A 170 22.64 12.97 -7.03
CA SER A 170 23.03 13.78 -8.18
C SER A 170 21.96 13.68 -9.28
N THR A 171 21.77 14.78 -10.02
CA THR A 171 20.86 14.80 -11.16
C THR A 171 21.33 13.78 -12.22
N GLY A 172 20.49 12.80 -12.56
CA GLY A 172 20.83 11.75 -13.53
C GLY A 172 21.35 10.44 -12.91
N GLU A 173 21.37 10.33 -11.58
CA GLU A 173 21.83 9.13 -10.89
C GLU A 173 20.92 7.92 -11.19
N LYS A 174 21.55 6.79 -11.54
CA LYS A 174 20.88 5.52 -11.82
C LYS A 174 20.88 4.67 -10.57
N ILE A 175 19.72 4.49 -9.95
CA ILE A 175 19.58 3.53 -8.85
C ILE A 175 19.32 2.15 -9.47
N VAL A 176 20.31 1.26 -9.37
CA VAL A 176 20.23 -0.12 -9.85
C VAL A 176 19.65 -1.02 -8.76
N LEU A 177 18.60 -1.76 -9.10
CA LEU A 177 17.92 -2.71 -8.21
C LEU A 177 17.53 -3.96 -9.00
N ASN A 178 18.22 -5.08 -8.76
CA ASN A 178 17.93 -6.40 -9.37
C ASN A 178 17.77 -6.31 -10.90
N ASP A 179 18.81 -5.85 -11.61
CA ASP A 179 18.85 -5.68 -13.08
C ASP A 179 17.85 -4.68 -13.67
N LYS A 180 17.13 -3.92 -12.81
CA LYS A 180 16.27 -2.80 -13.19
C LYS A 180 16.87 -1.48 -12.73
N TYR A 181 16.57 -0.40 -13.44
CA TYR A 181 17.10 0.93 -13.14
C TYR A 181 15.99 1.98 -13.03
N ILE A 182 16.10 2.80 -11.99
CA ILE A 182 15.33 4.04 -11.85
C ILE A 182 16.29 5.19 -12.11
N ILE A 183 15.91 6.05 -13.06
CA ILE A 183 16.64 7.27 -13.37
C ILE A 183 15.98 8.41 -12.61
N ILE A 184 16.73 8.99 -11.69
CA ILE A 184 16.32 10.19 -10.97
C ILE A 184 16.85 11.38 -11.75
N ASN A 185 15.96 12.29 -12.14
CA ASN A 185 16.37 13.54 -12.75
C ASN A 185 15.63 14.68 -12.05
N SER A 186 16.39 15.57 -11.44
CA SER A 186 15.89 16.79 -10.80
C SER A 186 14.78 16.51 -9.76
N GLY A 187 14.97 15.49 -8.92
CA GLY A 187 13.97 15.06 -7.93
C GLY A 187 12.74 14.36 -8.52
N LYS A 188 12.64 14.22 -9.84
CA LYS A 188 11.54 13.51 -10.52
C LYS A 188 11.99 12.14 -11.02
N ILE A 189 11.16 11.13 -10.75
CA ILE A 189 11.30 9.82 -11.38
C ILE A 189 10.85 9.97 -12.84
N ILE A 190 11.80 9.95 -13.77
CA ILE A 190 11.49 10.12 -15.20
C ILE A 190 11.18 8.79 -15.89
N LYS A 191 11.68 7.67 -15.37
CA LYS A 191 11.47 6.37 -16.02
C LYS A 191 11.49 5.22 -15.02
N LYS A 192 10.33 4.58 -14.85
CA LYS A 192 10.22 3.26 -14.23
C LYS A 192 10.28 2.25 -15.38
N ILE A 193 11.47 1.69 -15.63
CA ILE A 193 11.60 0.69 -16.69
C ILE A 193 11.19 -0.64 -16.08
N PHE A 194 9.93 -1.00 -16.37
CA PHE A 194 9.41 -2.33 -16.14
C PHE A 194 9.80 -3.18 -17.36
N PHE A 195 10.79 -4.05 -17.18
CA PHE A 195 10.85 -5.29 -17.95
C PHE A 195 10.02 -6.34 -17.22
#